data_AF-A0A962Y7V9-F1
#
_entry.id   AF-A0A962Y7V9-F1
#
_cell.length_a   1.000
_cell.length_b   1.000
_cell.length_c   1.000
_cell.angle_alpha   90.00
_cell.angle_beta   90.00
_cell.angle_gamma   90.00
#
_symmetry.space_group_name_H-M   'P 1'
#
loop_
_entity.id
_entity.type
_entity.pdbx_description
1 polymer ?
#
loop_
_entity_poly.entity_id
_entity_poly.type
_entity_poly.pdbx_seq_one_letter_code
_entity_poly.pdbx_strand_id
1 'polypeptide(L)'
;KAAGSNIPVLIEGESGTGKELIARAMHGSSDRAGGKLVTVNCGALPENLVESLLFGHEKGAFTGATDKHTGKFEEANGGTLFLDEIGELPLDLQVKLLRAIQEGEIDPIGAKKPVKVDVRLVSATNRDLLTEVSNGRFREDLYYRLSVLPITLPPLRERREDIEPLVFHFIKKIGREQKRQNIS
;
A
#
# COMPACT_ATOMS: atom_id res chain seq x y z
N LYS A 1 10.54 -0.63 17.96
CA LYS A 1 10.46 -2.11 18.04
C LYS A 1 9.70 -2.73 16.85
N ALA A 2 8.64 -2.11 16.32
CA ALA A 2 7.89 -2.61 15.16
C ALA A 2 8.67 -2.71 13.82
N ALA A 3 9.69 -1.88 13.62
CA ALA A 3 10.44 -1.84 12.35
C ALA A 3 11.24 -3.13 12.06
N GLY A 4 11.64 -3.88 13.09
CA GLY A 4 12.37 -5.16 12.96
C GLY A 4 11.49 -6.40 12.84
N SER A 5 10.17 -6.26 12.67
CA SER A 5 9.25 -7.40 12.49
C SER A 5 8.53 -7.32 11.14
N ASN A 6 8.38 -8.45 10.46
CA ASN A 6 7.63 -8.58 9.19
C ASN A 6 6.10 -8.58 9.38
N ILE A 7 5.62 -8.17 10.55
CA ILE A 7 4.19 -8.14 10.88
C ILE A 7 3.49 -7.07 10.02
N PRO A 8 2.27 -7.35 9.50
CA PRO A 8 1.46 -6.34 8.81
C PRO A 8 1.20 -5.12 9.70
N VAL A 9 1.29 -3.94 9.09
CA VAL A 9 1.01 -2.66 9.75
C VAL A 9 -0.16 -1.99 9.05
N LEU A 10 -1.14 -1.52 9.83
CA LEU A 10 -2.26 -0.73 9.34
C LEU A 10 -2.12 0.72 9.84
N ILE A 11 -2.07 1.68 8.91
CA ILE A 11 -1.98 3.11 9.20
C ILE A 11 -3.34 3.75 8.93
N GLU A 12 -4.00 4.23 9.97
CA GLU A 12 -5.29 4.89 9.88
C GLU A 12 -5.12 6.40 10.01
N GLY A 13 -5.81 7.18 9.20
CA GLY A 13 -5.81 8.64 9.34
C GLY A 13 -6.34 9.33 8.10
N GLU A 14 -6.74 10.59 8.26
CA GLU A 14 -7.32 11.40 7.19
C GLU A 14 -6.41 11.48 5.95
N SER A 15 -7.01 11.70 4.78
CA SER A 15 -6.23 11.93 3.56
C SER A 15 -5.33 13.16 3.72
N GLY A 16 -4.10 13.06 3.21
CA GLY A 16 -3.12 14.14 3.31
C GLY A 16 -2.36 14.26 4.64
N THR A 17 -2.59 13.36 5.61
CA THR A 17 -1.85 13.35 6.91
C THR A 17 -0.43 12.81 6.84
N GLY A 18 0.05 12.41 5.65
CA GLY A 18 1.42 11.93 5.45
C GLY A 18 1.64 10.43 5.71
N LYS A 19 0.59 9.60 5.56
CA LYS A 19 0.66 8.14 5.74
C LYS A 19 1.79 7.48 4.93
N GLU A 20 2.02 7.93 3.70
CA GLU A 20 3.12 7.43 2.85
C GLU A 20 4.52 7.71 3.44
N LEU A 21 4.72 8.85 4.10
CA LEU A 21 6.00 9.18 4.74
C LEU A 21 6.32 8.21 5.88
N ILE A 22 5.29 7.79 6.62
CA ILE A 22 5.44 6.78 7.68
C ILE A 22 5.76 5.42 7.08
N ALA A 23 5.07 5.01 6.01
CA ALA A 23 5.39 3.76 5.32
C ALA A 23 6.86 3.74 4.81
N ARG A 24 7.34 4.87 4.25
CA ARG A 24 8.74 5.04 3.83
C ARG A 24 9.71 4.94 5.01
N ALA A 25 9.42 5.60 6.11
CA ALA A 25 10.23 5.54 7.32
C ALA A 25 10.29 4.12 7.92
N MET A 26 9.16 3.41 7.92
CA MET A 26 9.07 2.02 8.38
C MET A 26 9.87 1.05 7.51
N HIS A 27 9.85 1.24 6.19
CA HIS A 27 10.65 0.45 5.27
C HIS A 27 12.15 0.72 5.49
N GLY A 28 12.55 1.99 5.49
CA GLY A 28 13.96 2.39 5.66
C GLY A 28 14.58 2.04 7.02
N SER A 29 13.74 1.80 8.03
CA SER A 29 14.19 1.39 9.37
C SER A 29 14.05 -0.12 9.62
N SER A 30 13.75 -0.92 8.60
CA SER A 30 13.52 -2.36 8.71
C SER A 30 14.66 -3.19 8.14
N ASP A 31 14.68 -4.48 8.47
CA ASP A 31 15.62 -5.45 7.91
C ASP A 31 15.48 -5.61 6.38
N ARG A 32 14.39 -5.06 5.79
CA ARG A 32 14.11 -5.05 4.35
C ARG A 32 14.45 -3.73 3.66
N ALA A 33 15.15 -2.80 4.33
CA ALA A 33 15.52 -1.50 3.76
C ALA A 33 16.41 -1.60 2.49
N GLY A 34 17.09 -2.73 2.29
CA GLY A 34 17.84 -3.01 1.05
C GLY A 34 16.97 -3.49 -0.12
N GLY A 35 15.72 -3.88 0.13
CA GLY A 35 14.75 -4.30 -0.88
C GLY A 35 13.97 -3.11 -1.47
N LYS A 36 13.07 -3.39 -2.41
CA LYS A 36 12.21 -2.35 -2.98
C LYS A 36 11.09 -1.96 -2.02
N LEU A 37 10.74 -0.68 -1.99
CA LEU A 37 9.45 -0.20 -1.52
C LEU A 37 8.55 0.05 -2.74
N VAL A 38 7.55 -0.80 -2.92
CA VAL A 38 6.56 -0.66 -4.00
C VAL A 38 5.29 -0.07 -3.41
N THR A 39 4.75 0.96 -4.05
CA THR A 39 3.57 1.69 -3.57
C THR A 39 2.42 1.54 -4.54
N VAL A 40 1.22 1.25 -4.04
CA VAL A 40 -0.02 1.15 -4.82
C VAL A 40 -1.11 1.94 -4.11
N ASN A 41 -1.79 2.82 -4.84
CA ASN A 41 -2.99 3.48 -4.35
C ASN A 41 -4.22 2.73 -4.89
N CYS A 42 -4.98 2.10 -4.01
CA CYS A 42 -6.12 1.27 -4.36
C CYS A 42 -7.33 2.08 -4.84
N GLY A 43 -7.43 3.37 -4.47
CA GLY A 43 -8.53 4.26 -4.88
C GLY A 43 -8.30 5.01 -6.19
N ALA A 44 -7.07 5.01 -6.72
CA ALA A 44 -6.72 5.79 -7.92
C ALA A 44 -6.91 5.02 -9.24
N LEU A 45 -7.32 3.75 -9.19
CA LEU A 45 -7.29 2.83 -10.32
C LEU A 45 -8.68 2.22 -10.57
N PRO A 46 -9.08 2.02 -11.84
CA PRO A 46 -10.26 1.23 -12.18
C PRO A 46 -10.17 -0.19 -11.60
N GLU A 47 -11.27 -0.72 -11.08
CA GLU A 47 -11.33 -2.03 -10.41
C GLU A 47 -10.73 -3.16 -11.28
N ASN A 48 -11.07 -3.15 -12.58
CA ASN A 48 -10.59 -4.13 -13.55
C ASN A 48 -9.07 -4.07 -13.82
N LEU A 49 -8.40 -2.97 -13.46
CA LEU A 49 -6.95 -2.83 -13.58
C LEU A 49 -6.24 -3.10 -12.25
N VAL A 50 -6.89 -2.84 -11.11
CA VAL A 50 -6.29 -3.06 -9.78
C VAL A 50 -5.83 -4.50 -9.61
N GLU A 51 -6.65 -5.48 -10.04
CA GLU A 51 -6.31 -6.89 -9.93
C GLU A 51 -5.01 -7.23 -10.70
N SER A 52 -4.99 -6.88 -11.99
CA SER A 52 -3.85 -7.11 -12.87
C SER A 52 -2.61 -6.41 -12.35
N LEU A 53 -2.73 -5.18 -11.84
CA LEU A 53 -1.59 -4.44 -11.31
C LEU A 53 -1.06 -5.08 -10.03
N LEU A 54 -1.94 -5.45 -9.08
CA LEU A 54 -1.50 -6.05 -7.82
C LEU A 54 -0.90 -7.44 -8.02
N PHE A 55 -1.59 -8.31 -8.74
CA PHE A 55 -1.29 -9.75 -8.79
C PHE A 55 -0.62 -10.19 -10.10
N GLY A 56 -0.61 -9.35 -11.12
CA GLY A 56 -0.07 -9.69 -12.44
C GLY A 56 -1.05 -10.48 -13.30
N HIS A 57 -0.69 -10.70 -14.56
CA HIS A 57 -1.42 -11.56 -15.47
C HIS A 57 -0.51 -12.23 -16.49
N GLU A 58 -0.93 -13.40 -16.96
CA GLU A 58 -0.31 -14.08 -18.10
C GLU A 58 -0.86 -13.56 -19.43
N LYS A 59 -0.07 -13.70 -20.50
CA LYS A 59 -0.50 -13.36 -21.85
C LYS A 59 -1.78 -14.12 -22.22
N GLY A 60 -2.78 -13.41 -22.71
CA GLY A 60 -4.07 -13.99 -23.11
C GLY A 60 -5.04 -14.28 -21.97
N ALA A 61 -4.76 -13.81 -20.74
CA ALA A 61 -5.64 -14.02 -19.59
C ALA A 61 -7.02 -13.36 -19.73
N PHE A 62 -7.12 -12.24 -20.47
CA PHE A 62 -8.36 -11.54 -20.79
C PHE A 62 -8.22 -10.77 -22.11
N THR A 63 -9.33 -10.27 -22.64
CA THR A 63 -9.34 -9.45 -23.86
C THR A 63 -8.49 -8.20 -23.67
N GLY A 64 -7.37 -8.09 -24.39
CA GLY A 64 -6.42 -6.99 -24.26
C GLY A 64 -5.12 -7.34 -23.52
N ALA A 65 -5.02 -8.53 -22.93
CA ALA A 65 -3.77 -9.04 -22.32
C ALA A 65 -2.79 -9.52 -23.42
N THR A 66 -2.20 -8.59 -24.18
CA THR A 66 -1.29 -8.91 -25.30
C THR A 66 0.04 -9.49 -24.83
N ASP A 67 0.46 -9.13 -23.63
CA ASP A 67 1.73 -9.47 -23.02
C ASP A 67 1.55 -9.94 -21.58
N LYS A 68 2.58 -10.53 -21.00
CA LYS A 68 2.61 -10.85 -19.57
C LYS A 68 2.88 -9.57 -18.77
N HIS A 69 2.22 -9.42 -17.63
CA HIS A 69 2.48 -8.35 -16.67
C HIS A 69 2.85 -8.92 -15.30
N THR A 70 4.00 -8.50 -14.78
CA THR A 70 4.43 -8.80 -13.40
C THR A 70 3.67 -7.94 -12.41
N GLY A 71 3.05 -8.56 -11.41
CA GLY A 71 2.28 -7.85 -10.40
C GLY A 71 3.14 -7.10 -9.38
N LYS A 72 2.54 -6.15 -8.67
CA LYS A 72 3.19 -5.35 -7.62
C LYS A 72 3.66 -6.19 -6.44
N PHE A 73 3.00 -7.31 -6.14
CA PHE A 73 3.49 -8.28 -5.16
C PHE A 73 4.84 -8.89 -5.55
N GLU A 74 4.98 -9.33 -6.80
CA GLU A 74 6.25 -9.86 -7.31
C GLU A 74 7.33 -8.77 -7.40
N GLU A 75 6.97 -7.57 -7.83
CA GLU A 75 7.90 -6.43 -7.83
C GLU A 75 8.43 -6.10 -6.43
N ALA A 76 7.61 -6.28 -5.39
CA ALA A 76 7.93 -6.01 -4.01
C ALA A 76 8.63 -7.17 -3.29
N ASN A 77 8.87 -8.30 -3.98
CA ASN A 77 9.46 -9.49 -3.39
C ASN A 77 10.83 -9.20 -2.74
N GLY A 78 11.03 -9.67 -1.51
CA GLY A 78 12.19 -9.35 -0.66
C GLY A 78 12.16 -7.94 -0.05
N GLY A 79 11.11 -7.16 -0.31
CA GLY A 79 10.96 -5.77 0.10
C GLY A 79 9.66 -5.51 0.85
N THR A 80 9.08 -4.33 0.61
CA THR A 80 7.85 -3.87 1.25
C THR A 80 6.84 -3.41 0.20
N LEU A 81 5.60 -3.88 0.32
CA LEU A 81 4.46 -3.38 -0.45
C LEU A 81 3.65 -2.44 0.44
N PHE A 82 3.49 -1.21 -0.02
CA PHE A 82 2.63 -0.21 0.59
C PHE A 82 1.32 -0.09 -0.18
N LEU A 83 0.20 -0.41 0.47
CA LEU A 83 -1.15 -0.29 -0.07
C LEU A 83 -1.85 0.92 0.56
N ASP A 84 -1.95 2.01 -0.20
CA ASP A 84 -2.68 3.21 0.21
C ASP A 84 -4.16 3.12 -0.17
N GLU A 85 -5.01 3.70 0.68
CA GLU A 85 -6.46 3.61 0.61
C GLU A 85 -7.00 2.18 0.49
N ILE A 86 -6.51 1.26 1.36
CA ILE A 86 -6.88 -0.16 1.33
C ILE A 86 -8.38 -0.42 1.49
N GLY A 87 -9.12 0.50 2.12
CA GLY A 87 -10.58 0.45 2.24
C GLY A 87 -11.33 0.63 0.92
N GLU A 88 -10.65 1.02 -0.16
CA GLU A 88 -11.19 1.11 -1.53
C GLU A 88 -11.04 -0.21 -2.31
N LEU A 89 -10.35 -1.21 -1.76
CA LEU A 89 -10.10 -2.45 -2.47
C LEU A 89 -11.39 -3.26 -2.63
N PRO A 90 -11.76 -3.70 -3.85
CA PRO A 90 -12.94 -4.55 -4.07
C PRO A 90 -12.92 -5.85 -3.26
N LEU A 91 -14.10 -6.34 -2.85
CA LEU A 91 -14.25 -7.50 -1.95
C LEU A 91 -13.63 -8.79 -2.49
N ASP A 92 -13.69 -9.01 -3.80
CA ASP A 92 -13.08 -10.15 -4.49
C ASP A 92 -11.55 -10.09 -4.43
N LEU A 93 -10.98 -8.89 -4.54
CA LEU A 93 -9.55 -8.67 -4.42
C LEU A 93 -9.06 -8.75 -2.96
N GLN A 94 -9.91 -8.42 -1.99
CA GLN A 94 -9.63 -8.65 -0.57
C GLN A 94 -9.40 -10.14 -0.26
N VAL A 95 -10.08 -11.06 -0.96
CA VAL A 95 -9.84 -12.51 -0.83
C VAL A 95 -8.43 -12.89 -1.29
N LYS A 96 -8.00 -12.38 -2.44
CA LYS A 96 -6.67 -12.64 -3.00
C LYS A 96 -5.57 -12.03 -2.12
N LEU A 97 -5.80 -10.83 -1.60
CA LEU A 97 -4.90 -10.19 -0.65
C LEU A 97 -4.75 -11.02 0.62
N LEU A 98 -5.86 -11.53 1.17
CA LEU A 98 -5.81 -12.38 2.36
C LEU A 98 -4.96 -13.64 2.13
N ARG A 99 -5.11 -14.30 0.98
CA ARG A 99 -4.26 -15.45 0.61
C ARG A 99 -2.79 -15.06 0.50
N ALA A 100 -2.49 -13.94 -0.13
CA ALA A 100 -1.11 -13.44 -0.24
C ALA A 100 -0.46 -13.24 1.14
N ILE A 101 -1.21 -12.73 2.12
CA ILE A 101 -0.71 -12.53 3.48
C ILE A 101 -0.56 -13.84 4.25
N GLN A 102 -1.47 -14.79 4.06
CA GLN A 102 -1.50 -16.04 4.83
C GLN A 102 -0.53 -17.09 4.29
N GLU A 103 -0.48 -17.24 2.98
CA GLU A 103 0.24 -18.32 2.29
C GLU A 103 1.58 -17.85 1.72
N GLY A 104 1.79 -16.54 1.57
CA GLY A 104 2.97 -16.01 0.88
C GLY A 104 2.96 -16.35 -0.61
N GLU A 105 1.78 -16.48 -1.19
CA GLU A 105 1.58 -16.85 -2.59
C GLU A 105 0.51 -15.95 -3.24
N ILE A 106 0.71 -15.61 -4.51
CA ILE A 106 -0.27 -14.90 -5.32
C ILE A 106 -0.68 -15.73 -6.53
N ASP A 107 -1.89 -15.48 -7.03
CA ASP A 107 -2.43 -16.09 -8.24
C ASP A 107 -2.59 -15.03 -9.35
N PRO A 108 -1.58 -14.86 -10.23
CA PRO A 108 -1.73 -13.97 -11.38
C PRO A 108 -2.89 -14.42 -12.27
N ILE A 109 -3.56 -13.46 -12.92
CA ILE A 109 -4.72 -13.77 -13.77
C ILE A 109 -4.29 -14.69 -14.91
N GLY A 110 -5.00 -15.82 -15.07
CA GLY A 110 -4.70 -16.83 -16.10
C GLY A 110 -3.48 -17.71 -15.79
N ALA A 111 -2.83 -17.55 -14.65
CA ALA A 111 -1.72 -18.42 -14.26
C ALA A 111 -2.22 -19.83 -13.92
N LYS A 112 -1.39 -20.84 -14.27
CA LYS A 112 -1.68 -22.26 -13.95
C LYS A 112 -1.20 -22.68 -12.56
N LYS A 113 -0.35 -21.87 -11.93
CA LYS A 113 0.28 -22.15 -10.65
C LYS A 113 0.44 -20.84 -9.87
N PRO A 114 0.32 -20.88 -8.54
CA PRO A 114 0.64 -19.74 -7.68
C PRO A 114 2.12 -19.35 -7.80
N VAL A 115 2.42 -18.10 -7.45
CA VAL A 115 3.77 -17.54 -7.39
C VAL A 115 4.10 -17.19 -5.94
N LYS A 116 5.19 -17.77 -5.41
CA LYS A 116 5.68 -17.45 -4.07
C LYS A 116 6.24 -16.03 -4.01
N VAL A 117 5.83 -15.30 -2.98
CA VAL A 117 6.28 -13.95 -2.69
C VAL A 117 6.59 -13.83 -1.19
N ASP A 118 7.70 -13.17 -0.89
CA ASP A 118 8.06 -12.80 0.46
C ASP A 118 8.04 -11.27 0.56
N VAL A 119 6.92 -10.72 1.03
CA VAL A 119 6.65 -9.28 1.04
C VAL A 119 6.21 -8.85 2.42
N ARG A 120 6.83 -7.78 2.94
CA ARG A 120 6.28 -7.10 4.13
C ARG A 120 5.16 -6.17 3.69
N LEU A 121 4.00 -6.28 4.33
CA LEU A 121 2.84 -5.45 4.00
C LEU A 121 2.72 -4.25 4.95
N VAL A 122 2.57 -3.06 4.38
CA VAL A 122 2.13 -1.85 5.09
C VAL A 122 0.89 -1.35 4.37
N SER A 123 -0.19 -1.13 5.09
CA SER A 123 -1.46 -0.65 4.53
C SER A 123 -1.84 0.67 5.17
N ALA A 124 -2.57 1.50 4.43
CA ALA A 124 -3.08 2.77 4.91
C ALA A 124 -4.51 3.00 4.43
N THR A 125 -5.30 3.72 5.23
CA THR A 125 -6.65 4.14 4.81
C THR A 125 -7.12 5.37 5.59
N ASN A 126 -8.01 6.14 4.96
CA ASN A 126 -8.80 7.19 5.62
C ASN A 126 -10.19 6.71 6.11
N ARG A 127 -10.59 5.47 5.76
CA ARG A 127 -11.88 4.91 6.15
C ARG A 127 -11.79 4.23 7.51
N ASP A 128 -12.90 4.21 8.24
CA ASP A 128 -13.06 3.35 9.39
C ASP A 128 -13.36 1.92 8.91
N LEU A 129 -12.36 1.04 8.94
CA LEU A 129 -12.51 -0.32 8.45
C LEU A 129 -13.49 -1.16 9.27
N LEU A 130 -13.69 -0.89 10.57
CA LEU A 130 -14.69 -1.59 11.36
C LEU A 130 -16.10 -1.22 10.89
N THR A 131 -16.33 0.06 10.59
CA THR A 131 -17.58 0.50 9.96
C THR A 131 -17.75 -0.13 8.57
N GLU A 132 -16.70 -0.20 7.75
CA GLU A 132 -16.76 -0.86 6.44
C GLU A 132 -17.04 -2.37 6.55
N VAL A 133 -16.52 -3.05 7.58
CA VAL A 133 -16.85 -4.44 7.92
C VAL A 133 -18.33 -4.59 8.25
N SER A 134 -18.87 -3.74 9.13
CA SER A 134 -20.30 -3.80 9.48
C SER A 134 -21.23 -3.54 8.29
N ASN A 135 -20.75 -2.79 7.30
CA ASN A 135 -21.46 -2.49 6.07
C ASN A 135 -21.26 -3.56 4.97
N GLY A 136 -20.48 -4.61 5.23
CA GLY A 136 -20.18 -5.67 4.27
C GLY A 136 -19.30 -5.22 3.10
N ARG A 137 -18.60 -4.08 3.21
CA ARG A 137 -17.70 -3.55 2.17
C ARG A 137 -16.24 -3.91 2.42
N PHE A 138 -15.92 -4.39 3.62
CA PHE A 138 -14.60 -4.92 3.96
C PHE A 138 -14.75 -6.25 4.68
N ARG A 139 -13.86 -7.21 4.41
CA ARG A 139 -13.91 -8.52 5.05
C ARG A 139 -13.31 -8.45 6.46
N GLU A 140 -14.04 -9.01 7.41
CA GLU A 140 -13.63 -9.08 8.81
C GLU A 140 -12.31 -9.84 9.00
N ASP A 141 -12.14 -10.97 8.30
CA ASP A 141 -10.92 -11.80 8.38
C ASP A 141 -9.67 -11.06 7.88
N LEU A 142 -9.80 -10.28 6.81
CA LEU A 142 -8.74 -9.42 6.31
C LEU A 142 -8.44 -8.28 7.29
N TYR A 143 -9.46 -7.65 7.87
CA TYR A 143 -9.27 -6.58 8.85
C TYR A 143 -8.37 -7.03 10.01
N TYR A 144 -8.70 -8.16 10.64
CA TYR A 144 -7.90 -8.68 11.75
C TYR A 144 -6.48 -9.11 11.34
N ARG A 145 -6.28 -9.49 10.08
CA ARG A 145 -4.95 -9.84 9.56
C ARG A 145 -4.09 -8.60 9.26
N LEU A 146 -4.70 -7.48 8.89
CA LEU A 146 -4.00 -6.21 8.65
C LEU A 146 -3.77 -5.42 9.94
N SER A 147 -4.74 -5.43 10.85
CA SER A 147 -4.75 -4.65 12.09
C SER A 147 -3.95 -5.30 13.23
N VAL A 148 -2.86 -6.02 12.90
CA VAL A 148 -1.99 -6.63 13.93
C VAL A 148 -1.18 -5.54 14.65
N LEU A 149 -0.75 -4.52 13.92
CA LEU A 149 -0.17 -3.31 14.47
C LEU A 149 -0.87 -2.08 13.86
N PRO A 150 -1.97 -1.60 14.48
CA PRO A 150 -2.64 -0.38 14.07
C PRO A 150 -1.85 0.85 14.53
N ILE A 151 -1.75 1.85 13.65
CA ILE A 151 -1.15 3.15 13.92
C ILE A 151 -2.10 4.23 13.45
N THR A 152 -2.66 4.96 14.41
CA THR A 152 -3.54 6.09 14.12
C THR A 152 -2.73 7.37 13.97
N LEU A 153 -2.89 8.04 12.84
CA LEU A 153 -2.35 9.35 12.55
C LEU A 153 -3.40 10.41 12.84
N PRO A 154 -3.21 11.24 13.89
CA PRO A 154 -4.16 12.30 14.17
C PRO A 154 -4.19 13.32 13.01
N PRO A 155 -5.30 13.97 12.73
CA PRO A 155 -5.37 15.04 11.74
C PRO A 155 -4.46 16.21 12.13
N LEU A 156 -4.03 17.02 11.16
CA LEU A 156 -3.06 18.11 11.42
C LEU A 156 -3.57 19.13 12.47
N ARG A 157 -4.90 19.29 12.58
CA ARG A 157 -5.56 20.16 13.58
C ARG A 157 -5.29 19.75 15.04
N GLU A 158 -4.97 18.48 15.28
CA GLU A 158 -4.66 17.88 16.59
C GLU A 158 -3.16 17.82 16.89
N ARG A 159 -2.30 18.20 15.92
CA ARG A 159 -0.83 18.25 16.04
C ARG A 159 -0.31 19.57 15.49
N ARG A 160 -0.71 20.67 16.15
CA ARG A 160 -0.45 22.03 15.66
C ARG A 160 1.03 22.38 15.67
N GLU A 161 1.80 21.76 16.56
CA GLU A 161 3.26 21.84 16.65
C GLU A 161 3.98 21.37 15.37
N ASP A 162 3.37 20.49 14.58
CA ASP A 162 3.93 20.02 13.32
C ASP A 162 3.74 21.04 12.17
N ILE A 163 2.85 22.02 12.33
CA ILE A 163 2.48 22.95 11.24
C ILE A 163 3.68 23.81 10.83
N GLU A 164 4.36 24.44 11.78
CA GLU A 164 5.48 25.33 11.49
C GLU A 164 6.64 24.58 10.78
N PRO A 165 7.13 23.42 11.28
CA PRO A 165 8.11 22.61 10.57
C PRO A 165 7.68 22.19 9.16
N LEU A 166 6.41 21.82 8.97
CA LEU A 166 5.89 21.43 7.65
C LEU A 166 5.86 22.61 6.68
N VAL A 167 5.45 23.80 7.13
CA VAL A 167 5.48 25.02 6.31
C VAL A 167 6.90 25.32 5.82
N PHE A 168 7.89 25.29 6.72
CA PHE A 168 9.29 25.50 6.34
C PHE A 168 9.80 24.43 5.37
N HIS A 169 9.42 23.17 5.58
CA HIS A 169 9.75 22.08 4.67
C HIS A 169 9.22 22.34 3.26
N PHE A 170 7.93 22.69 3.13
CA PHE A 170 7.31 22.91 1.83
C PHE A 170 7.84 24.16 1.12
N ILE A 171 8.07 25.26 1.83
CA ILE A 171 8.72 26.47 1.25
C ILE A 171 10.08 26.09 0.66
N LYS A 172 10.88 25.33 1.40
CA LYS A 172 12.20 24.89 0.95
C LYS A 172 12.12 23.93 -0.23
N LYS A 173 11.14 23.03 -0.24
CA LYS A 173 10.92 22.07 -1.34
C LYS A 173 10.53 22.80 -2.64
N ILE A 174 9.53 23.67 -2.58
CA ILE A 174 9.05 24.45 -3.73
C ILE A 174 10.17 25.36 -4.27
N GLY A 175 10.90 26.05 -3.39
CA GLY A 175 12.02 26.90 -3.79
C GLY A 175 13.15 26.15 -4.50
N ARG A 176 13.36 24.86 -4.18
CA ARG A 176 14.31 23.99 -4.89
C ARG A 176 13.78 23.56 -6.24
N GLU A 177 12.50 23.22 -6.34
CA GLU A 177 11.85 22.81 -7.60
C GLU A 177 11.82 23.96 -8.62
N GLN A 178 11.48 25.18 -8.20
CA GLN A 178 11.48 26.37 -9.06
C GLN A 178 12.89 26.74 -9.54
N LYS A 179 13.91 26.65 -8.68
CA LYS A 179 15.31 26.86 -9.10
C LYS A 179 15.77 25.86 -10.15
N ARG A 180 15.22 24.66 -10.15
CA ARG A 180 15.56 23.61 -11.11
C ARG A 180 14.89 23.82 -12.47
N GLN A 181 13.71 24.42 -12.51
CA GLN A 181 13.01 24.79 -13.74
C GLN A 181 13.59 26.03 -14.44
N ASN A 182 14.16 26.98 -13.69
CA ASN A 182 14.81 28.17 -14.26
C ASN A 182 16.24 27.92 -14.79
N ILE A 183 16.73 26.67 -14.71
CA ILE A 183 18.06 26.25 -15.20
C ILE A 183 17.91 25.20 -16.34
N SER A 184 16.71 25.06 -16.92
CA SER A 184 16.45 24.22 -18.11
C SER A 184 16.08 25.07 -19.31
#